data_AF-A0A443KI88-F1
#
_entry.id   AF-A0A443KI88-F1
#
_cell.length_a   1.000
_cell.length_b   1.000
_cell.length_c   1.000
_cell.angle_alpha   90.00
_cell.angle_beta   90.00
_cell.angle_gamma   90.00
#
_symmetry.space_group_name_H-M   'P 1'
#
loop_
_entity.id
_entity.type
_entity.pdbx_description
1 polymer ?
#
loop_
_entity_poly.entity_id
_entity_poly.type
_entity_poly.pdbx_seq_one_letter_code
_entity_poly.pdbx_strand_id
1 'polypeptide(L)'
;MSDKQQVGRIALRVEGNFWNAYYALPDTMNDAVLIGSIGMAFIVNNPDRKQAFMAMMRECVGDALSARGLSVSHWKDPVSAPEHEKAGRS
;
A
#
# COMPACT_ATOMS: atom_id res chain seq x y z
N MET A 1 -14.28 -17.99 -17.25
CA MET A 1 -14.12 -16.70 -16.57
C MET A 1 -12.92 -16.85 -15.66
N SER A 2 -11.82 -16.13 -15.89
CA SER A 2 -10.62 -16.30 -15.05
C SER A 2 -10.88 -15.73 -13.67
N ASP A 3 -10.73 -16.57 -12.64
CA ASP A 3 -10.77 -16.13 -11.23
C ASP A 3 -9.75 -15.01 -11.02
N LYS A 4 -10.24 -13.83 -10.63
CA LYS A 4 -9.38 -12.71 -10.26
C LYS A 4 -8.81 -12.99 -8.88
N GLN A 5 -7.67 -13.68 -8.83
CA GLN A 5 -6.97 -13.95 -7.58
C GLN A 5 -6.28 -12.68 -7.07
N GLN A 6 -6.52 -12.31 -5.81
CA GLN A 6 -5.77 -11.25 -5.16
C GLN A 6 -4.38 -11.77 -4.79
N VAL A 7 -3.34 -11.19 -5.38
CA VAL A 7 -1.94 -11.63 -5.18
C VAL A 7 -1.22 -10.86 -4.07
N GLY A 8 -1.80 -9.75 -3.59
CA GLY A 8 -1.26 -8.94 -2.50
C GLY A 8 -2.08 -7.67 -2.25
N ARG A 9 -1.56 -6.79 -1.41
CA ARG A 9 -2.11 -5.46 -1.14
C ARG A 9 -1.01 -4.46 -0.76
N ILE A 10 -1.32 -3.18 -0.89
CA ILE A 10 -0.52 -2.11 -0.31
C ILE A 10 -1.17 -1.69 1.01
N ALA A 11 -0.44 -1.83 2.12
CA ALA A 11 -0.85 -1.37 3.44
C ALA A 11 -0.18 -0.04 3.76
N LEU A 12 -0.98 0.95 4.15
CA LEU A 12 -0.50 2.30 4.48
C LEU A 12 -0.62 2.51 5.99
N ARG A 13 0.51 2.72 6.68
CA ARG A 13 0.58 2.85 8.14
C ARG A 13 1.25 4.16 8.54
N VAL A 14 0.79 4.75 9.65
CA VAL A 14 1.49 5.88 10.28
C VAL A 14 2.40 5.31 11.35
N GLU A 15 3.69 5.61 11.26
CA GLU A 15 4.72 5.14 12.20
C GLU A 15 5.64 6.31 12.54
N GLY A 16 5.57 6.77 13.79
CA GLY A 16 6.21 8.01 14.22
C GLY A 16 5.78 9.20 13.34
N ASN A 17 6.74 9.86 12.70
CA ASN A 17 6.50 11.01 11.82
C ASN A 17 6.28 10.65 10.35
N PHE A 18 6.19 9.36 10.01
CA PHE A 18 6.14 8.89 8.64
C PHE A 18 4.83 8.18 8.32
N TRP A 19 4.44 8.29 7.05
CA TRP A 19 3.43 7.46 6.43
C TRP A 19 4.13 6.45 5.54
N ASN A 20 4.10 5.19 5.97
CA ASN A 20 4.81 4.08 5.35
C ASN A 20 3.85 3.28 4.47
N ALA A 21 4.30 2.95 3.27
CA ALA A 21 3.64 2.03 2.36
C ALA A 21 4.39 0.70 2.38
N TYR A 22 3.66 -0.37 2.66
CA TYR A 22 4.14 -1.74 2.63
C TYR A 22 3.43 -2.52 1.56
N TYR A 23 4.15 -3.37 0.82
CA TYR A 23 3.52 -4.46 0.08
C TYR A 23 3.41 -5.68 0.99
N ALA A 24 2.21 -6.25 1.07
CA ALA A 24 1.91 -7.38 1.94
C ALA A 24 1.04 -8.42 1.22
N LEU A 25 1.02 -9.64 1.75
CA LEU A 25 0.06 -10.66 1.31
C LEU A 25 -1.38 -10.22 1.64
N PRO A 26 -2.39 -10.77 0.93
CA PRO A 26 -3.78 -10.32 1.06
C PRO A 26 -4.30 -10.33 2.50
N ASP A 27 -3.94 -11.38 3.26
CA ASP A 27 -4.54 -11.69 4.56
C ASP A 27 -3.56 -11.55 5.74
N THR A 28 -2.33 -11.07 5.51
CA THR A 28 -1.33 -10.94 6.58
C THR A 28 -0.31 -9.84 6.30
N MET A 29 0.24 -9.26 7.37
CA MET A 29 1.39 -8.35 7.35
C MET A 29 2.72 -9.07 7.56
N ASN A 30 2.72 -10.40 7.74
CA ASN A 30 3.96 -11.17 7.80
C ASN A 30 4.75 -11.00 6.51
N ASP A 31 6.06 -10.79 6.64
CA ASP A 31 6.99 -10.53 5.53
C ASP A 31 6.61 -9.30 4.68
N ALA A 32 5.84 -8.36 5.25
CA ALA A 32 5.50 -7.12 4.57
C ALA A 32 6.78 -6.31 4.26
N VAL A 33 6.91 -5.91 2.99
CA VAL A 33 8.09 -5.20 2.49
C VAL A 33 7.78 -3.72 2.43
N LEU A 34 8.62 -2.89 3.06
CA LEU A 34 8.53 -1.43 2.93
C LEU A 34 8.88 -1.06 1.48
N ILE A 35 7.93 -0.41 0.80
CA ILE A 35 8.09 0.04 -0.60
C ILE A 35 8.20 1.57 -0.72
N GLY A 36 7.80 2.29 0.33
CA GLY A 36 7.95 3.74 0.37
C GLY A 36 7.62 4.32 1.74
N SER A 37 8.19 5.49 2.01
CA SER A 37 7.93 6.26 3.23
C SER A 37 7.93 7.74 2.88
N ILE A 38 7.01 8.49 3.47
CA ILE A 38 6.94 9.94 3.33
C ILE A 38 6.65 10.59 4.68
N GLY A 39 7.32 11.69 4.98
CA GLY A 39 7.04 12.45 6.21
C GLY A 39 5.60 12.94 6.23
N MET A 40 4.89 12.72 7.34
CA MET A 40 3.50 13.17 7.55
C MET A 40 3.32 14.67 7.33
N ALA A 41 4.33 15.46 7.71
CA ALA A 41 4.36 16.91 7.51
C ALA A 41 4.16 17.32 6.03
N PHE A 42 4.56 16.46 5.08
CA PHE A 42 4.41 16.76 3.66
C PHE A 42 3.00 16.46 3.12
N ILE A 43 2.23 15.57 3.76
CA ILE A 43 0.97 15.06 3.17
C ILE A 43 -0.27 15.37 4.00
N VAL A 44 -0.14 15.66 5.30
CA VAL A 44 -1.27 15.78 6.23
C VAL A 44 -2.30 16.84 5.79
N ASN A 45 -1.82 17.97 5.25
CA ASN A 45 -2.64 19.07 4.75
C ASN A 45 -2.55 19.21 3.22
N ASN A 46 -2.13 18.15 2.52
CA ASN A 46 -2.00 18.15 1.07
C ASN A 46 -2.56 16.84 0.48
N PRO A 47 -3.88 16.77 0.23
CA PRO A 47 -4.52 15.56 -0.27
C PRO A 47 -4.01 15.15 -1.66
N ASP A 48 -3.66 16.10 -2.52
CA ASP A 48 -3.12 15.80 -3.86
C ASP A 48 -1.78 15.08 -3.77
N ARG A 49 -0.89 15.53 -2.88
CA ARG A 49 0.39 14.86 -2.64
C ARG A 49 0.20 13.48 -2.02
N LYS A 50 -0.78 13.35 -1.11
CA LYS A 50 -1.14 12.05 -0.54
C LYS A 50 -1.58 11.07 -1.63
N GLN A 51 -2.43 11.52 -2.55
CA GLN A 51 -2.89 10.71 -3.69
C GLN A 51 -1.76 10.39 -4.67
N ALA A 52 -0.90 11.36 -4.98
CA ALA A 52 0.26 11.15 -5.83
C ALA A 52 1.22 10.11 -5.25
N PHE A 53 1.47 10.14 -3.94
CA PHE A 53 2.26 9.11 -3.26
C PHE A 53 1.61 7.73 -3.38
N MET A 54 0.30 7.62 -3.13
CA MET A 54 -0.42 6.34 -3.28
C MET A 54 -0.40 5.81 -4.71
N ALA A 55 -0.57 6.69 -5.71
CA ALA A 55 -0.51 6.33 -7.13
C ALA A 55 0.88 5.80 -7.50
N MET A 56 1.94 6.50 -7.11
CA MET A 56 3.32 6.08 -7.34
C MET A 56 3.62 4.71 -6.72
N MET A 57 3.15 4.44 -5.49
CA MET A 57 3.31 3.13 -4.87
C MET A 57 2.60 2.01 -5.64
N ARG A 58 1.40 2.28 -6.17
CA ARG A 58 0.66 1.33 -7.02
C ARG A 58 1.40 1.05 -8.33
N GLU A 59 1.96 2.09 -8.95
CA GLU A 59 2.75 1.97 -10.18
C GLU A 59 4.00 1.11 -9.93
N CYS A 60 4.79 1.42 -8.89
CA CYS A 60 5.99 0.65 -8.54
C CYS A 60 5.68 -0.83 -8.28
N VAL A 61 4.60 -1.15 -7.56
CA VAL A 61 4.20 -2.54 -7.34
C VAL A 61 3.70 -3.18 -8.64
N GLY A 62 2.96 -2.44 -9.45
CA GLY A 62 2.50 -2.88 -10.78
C GLY A 62 3.67 -3.28 -11.68
N ASP A 63 4.71 -2.46 -11.74
CA ASP A 63 5.92 -2.73 -12.51
C ASP A 63 6.67 -3.95 -11.97
N ALA A 64 6.82 -4.05 -10.65
CA ALA A 64 7.50 -5.18 -10.00
C ALA A 64 6.76 -6.51 -10.22
N LEU A 65 5.43 -6.51 -10.23
CA LEU A 65 4.62 -7.68 -10.54
C LEU A 65 4.67 -8.02 -12.04
N SER A 66 4.62 -7.02 -12.91
CA SER A 66 4.72 -7.18 -14.37
C SER A 66 6.05 -7.79 -14.79
N ALA A 67 7.15 -7.37 -14.16
CA ALA A 67 8.48 -7.96 -14.37
C ALA A 67 8.56 -9.45 -13.99
N ARG A 68 7.60 -9.95 -13.20
CA ARG A 68 7.48 -11.36 -12.79
C ARG A 68 6.41 -12.11 -13.59
N GLY A 69 5.86 -11.50 -14.64
CA GLY A 69 4.82 -12.08 -15.50
C GLY A 69 3.41 -12.02 -14.91
N LEU A 70 3.18 -11.23 -13.85
CA LEU A 70 1.86 -11.05 -13.25
C LEU A 70 1.20 -9.77 -13.77
N SER A 71 -0.02 -9.89 -14.27
CA SER A 71 -0.80 -8.73 -14.74
C SER A 71 -1.70 -8.19 -13.64
N VAL A 72 -1.52 -6.92 -13.27
CA VAL A 72 -2.43 -6.21 -12.36
C VAL A 72 -3.61 -5.65 -13.15
N SER A 73 -4.78 -6.28 -13.01
CA SER A 73 -5.97 -5.87 -13.77
C SER A 73 -6.78 -4.75 -13.11
N HIS A 74 -6.69 -4.60 -11.79
CA HIS A 74 -7.46 -3.60 -11.05
C HIS A 74 -6.91 -3.38 -9.63
N TRP A 75 -6.84 -2.12 -9.21
CA TRP A 75 -6.63 -1.74 -7.82
C TRP A 75 -7.98 -1.45 -7.17
N LYS A 76 -8.29 -2.13 -6.06
CA LYS A 76 -9.48 -1.81 -5.25
C LYS A 76 -9.32 -0.41 -4.62
N ASP A 77 -10.45 0.21 -4.30
CA ASP A 77 -10.47 1.46 -3.54
C ASP A 77 -9.78 1.29 -2.17
N PRO A 78 -9.15 2.35 -1.65
CA PRO A 78 -8.53 2.31 -0.33
C PRO A 78 -9.56 1.95 0.73
N VAL A 79 -9.33 0.86 1.45
CA VAL A 79 -10.15 0.44 2.59
C VAL A 79 -9.43 0.73 3.90
N SER A 80 -10.20 0.92 4.96
CA SER A 80 -9.63 1.02 6.31
C SER A 80 -8.92 -0.29 6.66
N ALA A 81 -7.79 -0.20 7.37
CA ALA A 81 -7.12 -1.38 7.89
C ALA A 81 -8.07 -2.18 8.80
N PRO A 82 -8.01 -3.53 8.79
CA PRO A 82 -8.69 -4.38 9.76
C PRO A 82 -8.38 -3.94 11.19
N GLU A 83 -9.33 -4.13 12.11
CA GLU A 83 -9.20 -3.61 13.48
C GLU A 83 -7.96 -4.13 14.20
N HIS A 84 -7.60 -5.39 13.98
CA HIS A 84 -6.40 -6.01 14.56
C HIS A 84 -5.08 -5.47 13.98
N GLU A 85 -5.11 -4.70 12.89
CA GLU A 85 -3.94 -4.06 12.27
C GLU A 85 -3.83 -2.56 12.60
N LYS A 86 -4.85 -1.96 13.24
CA LYS A 86 -4.90 -0.51 13.55
C LYS A 86 -3.96 -0.06 14.67
N ALA A 87 -3.12 -0.94 15.23
CA ALA A 87 -2.13 -0.56 16.24
C ALA A 87 -1.04 0.32 15.60
N GLY A 88 -1.11 1.63 15.86
CA GLY A 88 -0.22 2.64 15.28
C GLY A 88 -0.08 3.91 16.13
N ARG A 89 -0.24 3.80 17.45
CA ARG A 89 0.22 4.83 18.40
C ARG A 89 0.85 4.15 19.61
N SER A 90 2.18 4.04 19.57
CA SER A 90 3.04 3.94 20.75
C SER A 90 4.04 5.08 20.67
#